data_AF-A0A524D2D4-F1
#
_entry.id   AF-A0A524D2D4-F1
#
_cell.length_a   1.000
_cell.length_b   1.000
_cell.length_c   1.000
_cell.angle_alpha   90.00
_cell.angle_beta   90.00
_cell.angle_gamma   90.00
#
_symmetry.space_group_name_H-M   'P 1'
#
loop_
_entity.id
_entity.type
_entity.pdbx_description
1 polymer ?
#
loop_
_entity_poly.entity_id
_entity_poly.type
_entity_poly.pdbx_seq_one_letter_code
_entity_poly.pdbx_strand_id
1 'polypeptide(L)'
;MTKPLDEVMRFLENYTLAWHHWLMLLSLMKLGGSGTKSQILPVYKKEGFSPHAIDRVFQTDLLDLGEAVEVDGQIEDLSNKTMIYLSRDPRFQRFMKKHLKPVVKTLKMRKAK
;
A
#
# COMPACT_ATOMS: atom_id res chain seq x y z
N MET A 1 12.47 13.42 -2.04
CA MET A 1 12.14 13.17 -3.47
C MET A 1 11.30 11.92 -3.51
N THR A 2 10.07 11.96 -4.04
CA THR A 2 9.18 10.81 -4.12
C THR A 2 9.60 9.89 -5.26
N LYS A 3 9.42 8.57 -5.12
CA LYS A 3 9.74 7.62 -6.20
C LYS A 3 8.77 7.82 -7.39
N PRO A 4 9.28 7.90 -8.63
CA PRO A 4 8.43 8.01 -9.82
C PRO A 4 7.53 6.80 -9.99
N LEU A 5 6.33 7.02 -10.54
CA LEU A 5 5.31 5.98 -10.69
C LEU A 5 5.81 4.76 -11.49
N ASP A 6 6.63 4.97 -12.52
CA ASP A 6 7.18 3.87 -13.34
C ASP A 6 8.15 2.97 -12.54
N GLU A 7 8.90 3.54 -11.59
CA GLU A 7 9.78 2.80 -10.69
C GLU A 7 8.96 1.98 -9.69
N VAL A 8 7.91 2.61 -9.11
CA VAL A 8 7.00 1.95 -8.17
C VAL A 8 6.28 0.78 -8.84
N MET A 9 5.77 0.94 -10.07
CA MET A 9 5.12 -0.14 -10.80
C MET A 9 6.06 -1.33 -11.03
N ARG A 10 7.32 -1.09 -11.43
CA ARG A 10 8.33 -2.16 -11.59
C ARG A 10 8.62 -2.87 -10.28
N PHE A 11 8.74 -2.12 -9.18
CA PHE A 11 8.94 -2.70 -7.85
C PHE A 11 7.75 -3.59 -7.44
N LEU A 12 6.52 -3.12 -7.68
CA LEU A 12 5.29 -3.84 -7.35
C LEU A 12 5.09 -5.14 -8.14
N GLU A 13 5.76 -5.32 -9.29
CA GLU A 13 5.73 -6.59 -10.05
C GLU A 13 6.41 -7.74 -9.27
N ASN A 14 7.33 -7.45 -8.36
CA ASN A 14 7.91 -8.45 -7.48
C ASN A 14 7.06 -8.65 -6.21
N TYR A 15 5.98 -9.43 -6.33
CA TYR A 15 4.99 -9.62 -5.27
C TYR A 15 5.54 -10.18 -3.96
N THR A 16 6.64 -10.93 -4.01
CA THR A 16 7.24 -11.50 -2.80
C THR A 16 7.92 -10.43 -1.95
N LEU A 17 8.60 -9.48 -2.61
CA LEU A 17 9.26 -8.36 -1.95
C LEU A 17 8.25 -7.27 -1.56
N ALA A 18 7.37 -6.90 -2.48
CA ALA A 18 6.42 -5.79 -2.30
C ALA A 18 5.11 -6.19 -1.58
N TRP A 19 5.07 -7.35 -0.92
CA TRP A 19 3.83 -7.93 -0.39
C TRP A 19 3.12 -7.02 0.61
N HIS A 20 3.87 -6.25 1.40
CA HIS A 20 3.34 -5.34 2.41
C HIS A 20 2.83 -4.03 1.80
N HIS A 21 3.50 -3.49 0.78
CA HIS A 21 2.97 -2.39 -0.03
C HIS A 21 1.63 -2.76 -0.68
N TRP A 22 1.50 -4.01 -1.15
CA TRP A 22 0.22 -4.51 -1.67
C TRP A 22 -0.90 -4.53 -0.62
N LEU A 23 -0.60 -4.69 0.69
CA LEU A 23 -1.63 -4.59 1.72
C LEU A 23 -2.26 -3.19 1.76
N MET A 24 -1.44 -2.14 1.66
CA MET A 24 -1.92 -0.76 1.60
C MET A 24 -2.75 -0.52 0.34
N LEU A 25 -2.22 -0.88 -0.83
CA LEU A 25 -2.90 -0.65 -2.10
C LEU A 25 -4.24 -1.40 -2.17
N LEU A 26 -4.28 -2.66 -1.74
CA LEU A 26 -5.52 -3.44 -1.69
C LEU A 26 -6.53 -2.85 -0.70
N SER A 27 -6.06 -2.32 0.43
CA SER A 27 -6.93 -1.67 1.42
C SER A 27 -7.52 -0.39 0.86
N LEU A 28 -6.73 0.45 0.20
CA LEU A 28 -7.21 1.67 -0.47
C LEU A 28 -8.22 1.33 -1.57
N MET A 29 -7.93 0.32 -2.41
CA MET A 29 -8.89 -0.14 -3.43
C MET A 29 -10.21 -0.60 -2.81
N LYS A 30 -10.16 -1.36 -1.71
CA LYS A 30 -11.36 -1.81 -0.99
C LYS A 30 -12.17 -0.64 -0.42
N LEU A 31 -11.52 0.46 -0.05
CA LEU A 31 -12.13 1.68 0.48
C LEU A 31 -12.57 2.67 -0.64
N GLY A 32 -12.51 2.28 -1.92
CA GLY A 32 -12.92 3.13 -3.04
C GLY A 32 -11.83 4.07 -3.55
N GLY A 33 -10.57 3.79 -3.24
CA GLY A 33 -9.40 4.57 -3.68
C GLY A 33 -8.87 5.56 -2.66
N SER A 34 -9.48 5.66 -1.47
CA SER A 34 -9.02 6.55 -0.40
C SER A 34 -9.39 6.03 0.98
N GLY A 35 -8.60 6.35 1.99
CA GLY A 35 -8.92 6.01 3.38
C GLY A 35 -7.97 6.66 4.37
N THR A 36 -8.37 6.69 5.64
CA THR A 36 -7.52 7.17 6.73
C THR A 36 -6.49 6.12 7.14
N LYS A 37 -5.37 6.55 7.75
CA LYS A 37 -4.41 5.64 8.39
C LYS A 37 -5.11 4.62 9.30
N SER A 38 -6.03 5.05 10.14
CA SER A 38 -6.76 4.16 11.07
C SER A 38 -7.64 3.11 10.38
N GLN A 39 -8.12 3.37 9.17
CA GLN A 39 -8.88 2.40 8.37
C GLN A 39 -7.97 1.37 7.67
N ILE A 40 -6.73 1.75 7.33
CA ILE A 40 -5.77 0.90 6.62
C ILE A 40 -4.94 0.06 7.59
N LEU A 41 -4.40 0.67 8.66
CA LEU A 41 -3.49 0.04 9.63
C LEU A 41 -3.96 -1.33 10.19
N PRO A 42 -5.28 -1.59 10.40
CA PRO A 42 -5.73 -2.91 10.86
C PRO A 42 -5.35 -4.08 9.94
N VAL A 43 -5.12 -3.86 8.63
CA VAL A 43 -4.66 -4.95 7.73
C VAL A 43 -3.27 -5.42 8.12
N TYR A 44 -2.35 -4.50 8.45
CA TYR A 44 -1.00 -4.82 8.88
C TYR A 44 -1.01 -5.59 10.20
N LYS A 45 -1.85 -5.18 11.17
CA LYS A 45 -2.01 -5.92 12.43
C LYS A 45 -2.43 -7.37 12.18
N LYS A 46 -3.34 -7.60 11.24
CA LYS A 46 -3.82 -8.95 10.87
C LYS A 46 -2.76 -9.82 10.19
N GLU A 47 -1.79 -9.22 9.52
CA GLU A 47 -0.67 -9.92 8.91
C GLU A 47 0.53 -10.11 9.86
N GLY A 48 0.36 -9.83 11.16
CA GLY A 48 1.35 -10.15 12.19
C GLY A 48 2.43 -9.10 12.43
N PHE A 49 2.28 -7.88 11.88
CA PHE A 49 3.20 -6.80 12.18
C PHE A 49 3.16 -6.40 13.66
N SER A 50 4.33 -6.34 14.29
CA SER A 50 4.46 -5.93 15.70
C SER A 50 3.92 -4.51 15.92
N PRO A 51 3.18 -4.26 17.02
CA PRO A 51 2.70 -2.91 17.37
C PRO A 51 3.82 -1.86 17.47
N HIS A 52 5.06 -2.28 17.73
CA HIS A 52 6.20 -1.38 17.93
C HIS A 52 6.86 -0.99 16.61
N ALA A 53 6.64 -1.76 15.54
CA ALA A 53 7.25 -1.57 14.23
C ALA A 53 6.22 -1.14 13.17
N ILE A 54 4.93 -1.40 13.38
CA ILE A 54 3.87 -1.22 12.39
C ILE A 54 3.77 0.20 11.87
N ASP A 55 3.92 1.21 12.72
CA ASP A 55 3.88 2.62 12.29
C ASP A 55 5.06 2.96 11.39
N ARG A 56 6.27 2.47 11.72
CA ARG A 56 7.45 2.65 10.88
C ARG A 56 7.30 1.93 9.54
N VAL A 57 6.82 0.69 9.54
CA VAL A 57 6.57 -0.05 8.29
C VAL A 57 5.55 0.68 7.43
N PHE A 58 4.45 1.15 8.02
CA PHE A 58 3.43 1.90 7.31
C PHE A 58 3.99 3.18 6.68
N GLN A 59 4.84 3.90 7.41
CA GLN A 59 5.51 5.09 6.92
C GLN A 59 6.48 4.77 5.78
N THR A 60 7.30 3.72 5.93
CA THR A 60 8.19 3.24 4.88
C THR A 60 7.42 2.85 3.63
N ASP A 61 6.27 2.18 3.76
CA ASP A 61 5.44 1.80 2.63
C ASP A 61 4.91 3.02 1.87
N LEU A 62 4.51 4.10 2.57
CA LEU A 62 4.12 5.35 1.93
C LEU A 62 5.28 5.99 1.15
N LEU A 63 6.48 6.02 1.75
CA LEU A 63 7.69 6.54 1.09
C LEU A 63 8.05 5.72 -0.15
N ASP A 64 7.98 4.40 -0.04
CA ASP A 64 8.30 3.46 -1.12
C ASP A 64 7.27 3.48 -2.24
N LEU A 65 6.00 3.72 -1.91
CA LEU A 65 4.92 3.81 -2.89
C LEU A 65 4.95 5.13 -3.66
N GLY A 66 5.64 6.17 -3.17
CA GLY A 66 5.90 7.41 -3.92
C GLY A 66 4.64 7.93 -4.64
N GLU A 67 4.74 8.17 -5.95
CA GLU A 67 3.62 8.68 -6.77
C GLU A 67 2.41 7.74 -6.92
N ALA A 68 2.47 6.49 -6.45
CA ALA A 68 1.33 5.58 -6.45
C ALA A 68 0.28 5.94 -5.38
N VAL A 69 0.68 6.68 -4.36
CA VAL A 69 -0.18 7.16 -3.28
C VAL A 69 0.02 8.65 -3.03
N GLU A 70 -1.01 9.31 -2.54
CA GLU A 70 -0.96 10.70 -2.11
C GLU A 70 -1.40 10.77 -0.64
N VAL A 71 -0.71 11.58 0.16
CA VAL A 71 -0.98 11.72 1.60
C VAL A 71 -1.37 13.15 1.88
N ASP A 72 -2.47 13.33 2.62
CA ASP A 72 -2.90 14.64 3.10
C ASP A 72 -2.05 15.06 4.31
N GLY A 73 -0.95 15.75 4.04
CA GLY A 73 0.03 16.20 5.02
C GLY A 73 1.43 15.63 4.81
N GLN A 74 2.24 15.66 5.87
CA GLN A 74 3.61 15.13 5.84
C GLN A 74 3.64 13.66 6.30
N ILE A 75 4.47 12.84 5.64
CA ILE A 75 4.63 11.42 5.97
C ILE A 75 5.33 11.25 7.32
N GLU A 76 6.06 12.25 7.78
CA GLU A 76 6.74 12.29 9.07
C GLU A 76 5.80 12.53 10.26
N ASP A 77 4.61 13.10 10.02
CA ASP A 77 3.63 13.47 11.05
C ASP A 77 2.25 12.85 10.78
N LEU A 78 2.23 11.52 10.62
CA LEU A 78 1.01 10.78 10.31
C LEU A 78 0.12 10.60 11.54
N SER A 79 -1.02 11.27 11.55
CA SER A 79 -2.11 11.01 12.49
C SER A 79 -2.98 9.83 12.05
N ASN A 80 -3.77 9.29 13.00
CA ASN A 80 -4.77 8.26 12.69
C ASN A 80 -5.86 8.74 11.71
N LYS A 81 -6.06 10.06 11.59
CA LYS A 81 -7.03 10.70 10.70
C LYS A 81 -6.43 11.11 9.36
N THR A 82 -5.12 10.99 9.19
CA THR A 82 -4.44 11.36 7.94
C THR A 82 -5.01 10.56 6.79
N MET A 83 -5.45 11.30 5.76
CA MET A 83 -6.05 10.74 4.55
C MET A 83 -4.97 10.30 3.58
N ILE A 84 -5.18 9.13 2.97
CA ILE A 84 -4.29 8.55 1.97
C ILE A 84 -5.15 8.20 0.76
N TYR A 85 -4.66 8.56 -0.42
CA TYR A 85 -5.35 8.40 -1.70
C TYR A 85 -4.51 7.56 -2.64
N LEU A 86 -5.19 6.76 -3.46
CA LEU A 86 -4.58 6.01 -4.53
C LEU A 86 -4.46 6.90 -5.77
N SER A 87 -3.31 6.83 -6.46
CA SER A 87 -3.05 7.65 -7.63
C SER A 87 -4.13 7.50 -8.71
N ARG A 88 -4.57 8.62 -9.27
CA ARG A 88 -5.55 8.66 -10.36
C ARG A 88 -4.92 8.51 -11.75
N ASP A 89 -3.60 8.32 -11.84
CA ASP A 89 -2.92 8.12 -13.13
C ASP A 89 -3.53 6.91 -13.87
N PRO A 90 -4.03 7.08 -15.11
CA PRO A 90 -4.64 5.99 -15.87
C PRO A 90 -3.73 4.78 -16.10
N ARG A 91 -2.41 4.97 -16.17
CA ARG A 91 -1.41 3.90 -16.29
C ARG A 91 -1.41 3.06 -15.03
N PHE A 92 -1.39 3.69 -13.86
CA PHE A 92 -1.44 2.99 -12.58
C PHE A 92 -2.76 2.25 -12.38
N GLN A 93 -3.88 2.87 -12.73
CA GLN A 93 -5.20 2.24 -12.64
C GLN A 93 -5.28 0.96 -13.51
N ARG A 94 -4.70 0.98 -14.72
CA ARG A 94 -4.59 -0.22 -15.57
C ARG A 94 -3.66 -1.27 -14.96
N PHE A 95 -2.52 -0.85 -14.42
CA PHE A 95 -1.58 -1.73 -13.72
C PHE A 95 -2.26 -2.46 -12.56
N MET A 96 -2.94 -1.72 -11.67
CA MET A 96 -3.66 -2.28 -10.53
C MET A 96 -4.71 -3.32 -10.97
N LYS A 97 -5.50 -3.02 -12.01
CA LYS A 97 -6.48 -3.95 -12.57
C LYS A 97 -5.83 -5.24 -13.10
N LYS A 98 -4.69 -5.14 -13.79
CA LYS A 98 -3.95 -6.28 -14.35
C LYS A 98 -3.39 -7.20 -13.25
N HIS A 99 -2.89 -6.63 -12.16
CA HIS A 99 -2.14 -7.37 -11.14
C HIS A 99 -2.98 -7.77 -9.92
N LEU A 100 -4.22 -7.27 -9.78
CA LEU A 100 -5.10 -7.56 -8.65
C LEU A 100 -5.31 -9.06 -8.39
N LYS A 101 -5.74 -9.81 -9.41
CA LYS A 101 -6.06 -11.24 -9.26
C LYS A 101 -4.82 -12.08 -8.93
N PRO A 102 -3.68 -11.92 -9.64
CA PRO A 102 -2.42 -12.59 -9.27
C PRO A 102 -2.00 -12.31 -7.82
N VAL A 103 -1.97 -11.03 -7.40
CA VAL A 103 -1.52 -10.63 -6.06
C VAL A 103 -2.40 -11.26 -4.98
N VAL A 104 -3.72 -11.16 -5.11
CA VAL A 104 -4.65 -11.73 -4.13
C VAL A 104 -4.48 -13.25 -4.02
N LYS A 105 -4.23 -13.95 -5.14
CA LYS A 105 -3.97 -15.40 -5.13
C LYS A 105 -2.66 -15.71 -4.38
N THR A 106 -1.58 -15.00 -4.70
CA THR A 106 -0.26 -15.20 -4.08
C THR A 106 -0.27 -14.90 -2.58
N LEU A 107 -0.90 -13.80 -2.15
CA LEU A 107 -1.00 -13.45 -0.73
C LEU A 107 -1.83 -14.47 0.06
N LYS A 108 -2.93 -14.98 -0.52
CA LYS A 108 -3.73 -16.05 0.11
C LYS A 108 -2.95 -17.35 0.26
N MET A 109 -2.13 -17.72 -0.73
CA MET A 109 -1.28 -18.91 -0.64
C MET A 109 -0.22 -18.80 0.46
N ARG A 110 0.26 -17.59 0.77
CA ARG A 110 1.24 -17.35 1.84
C ARG A 110 0.69 -17.63 3.25
N LYS A 111 -0.64 -17.60 3.44
CA LYS A 111 -1.30 -17.98 4.70
C LYS A 111 -1.44 -19.49 4.91
N ALA A 112 -1.20 -20.30 3.87
CA ALA A 112 -1.24 -21.76 4.00
C ALA A 112 0.16 -22.27 4.37
N LYS A 113 0.59 -22.02 5.61
CA LYS A 113 1.64 -22.79 6.29
C LYS A 113 1.56 -22.57 7.80
#